data_AF-A0A940ELW0-F1
#
_entry.id   AF-A0A940ELW0-F1
#
_cell.length_a   1.000
_cell.length_b   1.000
_cell.length_c   1.000
_cell.angle_alpha   90.00
_cell.angle_beta   90.00
_cell.angle_gamma   90.00
#
_symmetry.space_group_name_H-M   'P 1'
#
loop_
_entity.id
_entity.type
_entity.pdbx_description
1 polymer ?
#
loop_
_entity_poly.entity_id
_entity_poly.type
_entity_poly.pdbx_seq_one_letter_code
_entity_poly.pdbx_strand_id
1 'polypeptide(L)' 'MQENRARRAVYRQTVRELNALTTRDLDDLGISRSMITRLAHEAAWGSK' A
#
# COMPACT_ATOMS: atom_id res chain seq x y z
N MET A 1 21.93 2.24 0.39
CA MET A 1 21.48 1.23 1.38
C MET A 1 20.27 1.72 2.21
N GLN A 2 20.32 2.91 2.81
CA GLN A 2 19.23 3.40 3.67
C GLN A 2 17.92 3.67 2.91
N GLU A 3 18.01 4.22 1.70
CA GLU A 3 16.83 4.60 0.90
C GLU A 3 15.96 3.39 0.49
N ASN A 4 16.57 2.29 0.05
CA ASN A 4 15.83 1.05 -0.26
C ASN A 4 15.15 0.45 0.98
N ARG A 5 15.73 0.62 2.18
CA ARG A 5 15.09 0.17 3.43
C ARG A 5 13.89 1.06 3.78
N ALA A 6 14.02 2.37 3.60
CA ALA A 6 12.93 3.32 3.81
C ALA A 6 11.74 3.03 2.87
N ARG A 7 11.99 2.87 1.57
CA ARG A 7 10.94 2.52 0.59
C ARG A 7 10.24 1.20 0.95
N ARG A 8 11.02 0.18 1.33
CA ARG A 8 10.46 -1.12 1.73
C ARG A 8 9.69 -1.06 3.06
N ALA A 9 10.04 -0.15 3.96
CA ALA A 9 9.28 0.11 5.17
C ALA A 9 7.91 0.71 4.83
N VAL A 10 7.88 1.74 3.96
CA VAL A 10 6.64 2.35 3.46
C VAL A 10 5.74 1.29 2.82
N TYR A 11 6.27 0.48 1.89
CA TYR A 11 5.49 -0.59 1.25
C TYR A 11 4.83 -1.52 2.27
N ARG A 12 5.61 -2.04 3.23
CA ARG A 12 5.12 -2.97 4.24
C ARG A 12 4.09 -2.33 5.16
N GLN A 13 4.28 -1.06 5.49
CA GLN A 13 3.33 -0.29 6.29
C GLN A 13 2.00 -0.14 5.53
N THR A 14 2.04 0.32 4.28
CA THR A 14 0.85 0.50 3.44
C THR A 14 0.09 -0.82 3.24
N VAL A 15 0.80 -1.92 2.94
CA VAL A 15 0.17 -3.25 2.82
C VAL A 15 -0.51 -3.66 4.13
N ARG A 16 0.14 -3.44 5.28
CA ARG A 16 -0.42 -3.80 6.59
C ARG A 16 -1.68 -2.99 6.90
N GLU A 17 -1.63 -1.69 6.67
CA GLU A 17 -2.75 -0.78 6.94
C GLU A 17 -3.95 -1.08 6.04
N LEU A 18 -3.73 -1.23 4.73
CA LEU A 18 -4.81 -1.55 3.79
C LEU A 18 -5.39 -2.96 4.00
N ASN A 19 -4.58 -3.95 4.40
CA ASN A 19 -5.11 -5.29 4.73
C ASN A 19 -5.88 -5.32 6.05
N ALA A 20 -5.62 -4.39 6.97
CA ALA A 20 -6.38 -4.27 8.21
C ALA A 20 -7.79 -3.70 7.98
N LEU A 21 -8.02 -3.03 6.85
CA LEU A 21 -9.33 -2.52 6.46
C LEU A 21 -10.28 -3.66 6.03
N THR A 22 -11.56 -3.48 6.35
CA THR A 22 -12.61 -4.39 5.87
C THR A 22 -12.84 -4.19 4.38
N THR A 23 -13.51 -5.15 3.74
CA THR A 23 -13.89 -4.99 2.33
C THR A 23 -14.77 -3.76 2.12
N ARG A 24 -15.66 -3.44 3.08
CA ARG A 24 -16.50 -2.25 3.03
C ARG A 24 -15.69 -0.96 3.12
N ASP A 25 -14.74 -0.87 4.05
CA ASP A 25 -13.88 0.32 4.17
C ASP A 25 -13.07 0.55 2.89
N LEU A 26 -12.59 -0.54 2.28
CA LEU A 26 -11.89 -0.50 1.00
C LEU A 26 -12.81 -0.05 -0.14
N ASP A 27 -14.03 -0.58 -0.21
CA ASP A 27 -15.02 -0.21 -1.22
C ASP A 27 -15.46 1.26 -1.08
N ASP A 28 -15.62 1.76 0.15
CA ASP A 28 -15.93 3.16 0.44
C ASP A 28 -14.81 4.11 -0.04
N LEU A 29 -13.56 3.64 -0.03
CA LEU A 29 -12.40 4.34 -0.57
C LEU A 29 -12.20 4.12 -2.09
N GLY A 30 -13.03 3.28 -2.73
CA GLY A 30 -12.89 2.90 -4.14
C GLY A 30 -11.67 2.02 -4.41
N ILE A 31 -11.18 1.27 -3.42
CA ILE A 31 -9.99 0.42 -3.50
C ILE A 31 -10.43 -1.04 -3.52
N SER A 32 -10.00 -1.81 -4.52
CA SER A 32 -10.16 -3.27 -4.47
C SER A 32 -8.98 -3.94 -3.77
N ARG A 33 -9.20 -5.11 -3.14
CA ARG A 33 -8.11 -5.86 -2.46
C ARG A 33 -6.94 -6.21 -3.38
N SER A 34 -7.18 -6.42 -4.67
CA SER A 34 -6.13 -6.68 -5.66
C SER A 34 -5.26 -5.43 -5.92
N MET A 35 -5.77 -4.23 -5.69
CA MET A 35 -5.02 -2.98 -5.83
C MET A 35 -4.06 -2.70 -4.68
N ILE A 36 -4.20 -3.35 -3.52
CA ILE A 36 -3.38 -3.10 -2.32
C ILE A 36 -1.88 -3.17 -2.64
N THR A 37 -1.47 -4.22 -3.36
CA THR A 37 -0.05 -4.42 -3.73
C THR A 37 0.46 -3.31 -4.66
N ARG A 38 -0.37 -2.91 -5.63
CA ARG A 38 -0.04 -1.83 -6.56
C ARG A 38 0.07 -0.48 -5.83
N LEU A 39 -0.92 -0.14 -5.00
CA LEU A 39 -0.96 1.12 -4.27
C LEU A 39 0.20 1.22 -3.26
N ALA A 40 0.54 0.12 -2.58
CA ALA A 40 1.70 0.08 -1.71
C ALA A 40 3.02 0.27 -2.49
N HIS A 41 3.10 -0.24 -3.71
CA HIS A 41 4.26 -0.03 -4.57
C HIS A 41 4.36 1.43 -5.04
N GLU A 42 3.24 2.03 -5.47
CA GLU A 42 3.17 3.45 -5.84
C GLU A 42 3.52 4.36 -4.65
N ALA A 43 3.06 4.05 -3.43
CA ALA A 43 3.41 4.82 -2.23
C ALA A 43 4.92 4.76 -1.89
N ALA A 44 5.56 3.61 -2.13
CA ALA A 44 6.96 3.39 -1.77
C ALA A 44 7.97 3.82 -2.83
N TRP A 45 7.63 3.73 -4.12
CA TRP A 45 8.54 4.01 -5.23
C TRP A 45 8.06 5.14 -6.16
N GLY A 46 6.85 5.65 -5.95
CA GLY A 46 6.19 6.63 -6.82
C GLY A 46 5.43 5.97 -7.96
N SER A 47 4.40 6.66 -8.44
CA SER A 47 3.79 6.38 -9.75
C SER A 47 4.69 7.00 -10.81
N LYS A 48 5.22 6.17 -11.71
CA LYS A 48 5.99 6.65 -12.86
C LYS A 48 5.08 7.42 -13.82
#